data_AF-A0A0B0EKT4-F1
#
_entry.id   AF-A0A0B0EKT4-F1
#
_cell.length_a   1.000
_cell.length_b   1.000
_cell.length_c   1.000
_cell.angle_alpha   90.00
_cell.angle_beta   90.00
_cell.angle_gamma   90.00
#
_symmetry.space_group_name_H-M   'P 1'
#
loop_
_entity.id
_entity.type
_entity.pdbx_description
1 polymer ?
#
loop_
_entity_poly.entity_id
_entity_poly.type
_entity_poly.pdbx_seq_one_letter_code
_entity_poly.pdbx_strand_id
1 'polypeptide(L)'
;MITELDTLRNNINNLPDESEQRQLSHSIHTLVSFLDSLNSKPYLADTILPKVKKVVKAKPGSINIDDLLKHLEALPTDQLMSELSKHKKNTLLELSSRLNITANSKQTKDVLVDKIFKLGFANKRGYDLLSDR
;
A
#
# COMPACT_ATOMS: atom_id res chain seq x y z
N MET A 1 35.37 30.40 -2.49
CA MET A 1 35.80 30.55 -1.10
C MET A 1 35.06 31.66 -0.34
N ILE A 2 34.90 32.88 -0.86
CA ILE A 2 34.20 33.96 -0.13
C ILE A 2 32.69 33.67 0.05
N THR A 3 32.03 33.13 -0.98
CA THR A 3 30.59 32.79 -0.95
C THR A 3 30.24 31.70 0.05
N GLU A 4 31.09 30.67 0.18
CA GLU A 4 30.89 29.58 1.14
C GLU A 4 31.01 30.07 2.59
N LEU A 5 31.94 31.00 2.85
CA LEU A 5 32.06 31.64 4.17
C LEU A 5 30.86 32.51 4.51
N ASP A 6 30.32 33.27 3.55
CA ASP A 6 29.10 34.06 3.77
C ASP A 6 27.88 33.18 3.98
N THR A 7 27.80 32.04 3.28
CA THR A 7 26.72 31.06 3.45
C THR A 7 26.80 30.42 4.85
N LEU A 8 28.01 30.07 5.30
CA LEU A 8 28.24 29.52 6.63
C LEU A 8 27.91 30.54 7.72
N ARG A 9 28.33 31.80 7.55
CA ARG A 9 28.02 32.90 8.48
C ARG A 9 26.52 33.15 8.59
N ASN A 10 25.81 33.18 7.47
CA ASN A 10 24.35 33.34 7.45
C ASN A 10 23.64 32.15 8.11
N ASN A 11 24.13 30.93 7.92
CA ASN A 11 23.59 29.76 8.59
C ASN A 11 23.83 29.79 10.11
N ILE A 12 24.99 30.25 10.56
CA ILE A 12 25.28 30.42 12.00
C ILE A 12 24.36 31.49 12.61
N ASN A 13 24.11 32.59 11.90
CA ASN A 13 23.20 33.65 12.35
C ASN A 13 21.72 33.23 12.34
N ASN A 14 21.38 32.17 11.60
CA ASN A 14 20.02 31.61 11.52
C ASN A 14 19.82 30.41 12.45
N LEU A 15 20.84 30.04 13.26
CA LEU A 15 20.65 29.03 14.29
C LEU A 15 19.76 29.61 15.39
N PRO A 16 18.71 28.88 15.80
CA PRO A 16 17.80 29.38 16.81
C PRO A 16 18.55 29.55 18.14
N ASP A 17 18.44 30.75 18.71
CA ASP A 17 19.04 31.09 20.00
C ASP A 17 18.49 30.19 21.12
N GLU A 18 19.21 30.06 22.24
CA GLU A 18 18.76 29.26 23.37
C GLU A 18 17.36 29.68 23.86
N SER A 19 17.04 30.97 23.76
CA SER A 19 15.72 31.50 24.10
C SER A 19 14.61 30.97 23.18
N GLU A 20 14.86 30.94 21.87
CA GLU A 20 13.93 30.43 20.86
C GLU A 20 13.74 28.91 21.00
N GLN A 21 14.82 28.18 21.29
CA GLN A 21 14.75 26.74 21.56
C GLN A 21 13.92 26.44 22.81
N ARG A 22 14.08 27.22 23.88
CA ARG A 22 13.26 27.09 25.10
C ARG A 22 11.80 27.42 24.85
N GLN A 23 11.52 28.47 24.07
CA GLN A 23 10.15 28.86 23.71
C GLN A 23 9.47 27.79 22.84
N LEU A 24 10.19 27.23 21.88
CA LEU A 24 9.72 26.11 21.07
C LEU A 24 9.43 24.90 21.95
N SER A 25 10.36 24.52 22.83
CA SER A 25 10.20 23.40 23.75
C SER A 25 9.00 23.60 24.69
N HIS A 26 8.83 24.81 25.23
CA HIS A 26 7.69 25.16 26.08
C HIS A 26 6.37 25.06 25.32
N SER A 27 6.34 25.53 24.07
CA SER A 27 5.15 25.48 23.21
C SER A 27 4.78 24.03 22.86
N ILE A 28 5.78 23.20 22.53
CA ILE A 28 5.59 21.76 22.30
C ILE A 28 5.04 21.09 23.57
N HIS A 29 5.64 21.36 24.73
CA HIS A 29 5.18 20.78 25.99
C HIS A 29 3.74 21.20 26.34
N THR A 30 3.37 22.44 26.05
CA THR A 30 2.00 22.96 26.23
C THR A 30 1.02 22.26 25.31
N LEU A 31 1.39 22.05 24.03
CA LEU A 31 0.57 21.30 23.07
C LEU A 31 0.37 19.85 23.51
N VAL A 32 1.44 19.17 23.95
CA VAL A 32 1.35 17.79 24.46
C VAL A 32 0.44 17.72 25.68
N SER A 33 0.63 18.63 26.64
CA SER A 33 -0.20 18.70 27.86
C SER A 33 -1.67 18.96 27.53
N PHE A 34 -1.94 19.82 26.54
CA PHE A 34 -3.29 20.07 26.05
C PHE A 34 -3.90 18.81 25.44
N LEU A 35 -3.17 18.09 24.58
CA LEU A 35 -3.64 16.84 23.97
C LEU A 35 -3.89 15.75 25.03
N ASP A 36 -3.02 15.62 26.03
CA ASP A 36 -3.23 14.69 27.14
C ASP A 36 -4.47 15.06 27.97
N SER A 37 -4.74 16.35 28.14
CA SER A 37 -5.98 16.81 28.80
C SER A 37 -7.25 16.46 28.01
N LEU A 38 -7.16 16.34 26.68
CA LEU A 38 -8.27 15.92 25.83
C LEU A 38 -8.55 14.41 25.98
N ASN A 39 -7.53 13.57 26.23
CA ASN A 39 -7.74 12.15 26.57
C ASN A 39 -8.61 11.99 27.82
N SER A 40 -8.51 12.94 28.76
CA SER A 40 -9.29 12.95 30.01
C SER A 40 -10.73 13.45 29.81
N LYS A 41 -11.05 14.10 28.68
CA LYS A 41 -12.34 14.74 28.38
C LYS A 41 -12.81 14.37 26.96
N PRO A 42 -13.31 13.14 26.76
CA PRO A 42 -13.61 12.59 25.43
C PRO A 42 -14.67 13.40 24.65
N TYR A 43 -15.61 14.05 25.36
CA TYR A 43 -16.64 14.89 24.73
C TYR A 43 -16.10 16.18 24.11
N LEU A 44 -15.00 16.73 24.64
CA LEU A 44 -14.35 17.92 24.07
C LEU A 44 -13.40 17.55 22.93
N ALA A 45 -12.74 16.38 23.02
CA ALA A 45 -11.90 15.86 21.96
C ALA A 45 -12.68 15.72 20.63
N ASP A 46 -13.92 15.24 20.69
CA ASP A 46 -14.82 15.13 19.53
C ASP A 46 -15.21 16.47 18.88
N THR A 47 -15.10 17.58 19.63
CA THR A 47 -15.44 18.93 19.16
C THR A 47 -14.23 19.70 18.63
N ILE A 48 -13.06 19.50 19.26
CA ILE A 48 -11.81 20.22 18.96
C ILE A 48 -11.01 19.52 17.85
N LEU A 49 -10.92 18.20 17.90
CA LEU A 49 -10.30 17.41 16.85
C LEU A 49 -11.43 17.02 15.89
N PRO A 50 -11.51 17.60 14.68
CA PRO A 50 -12.49 17.14 13.71
C PRO A 50 -12.26 15.65 13.55
N LYS A 51 -13.29 14.84 13.87
CA LYS A 51 -13.26 13.38 13.68
C LYS A 51 -12.64 13.14 12.32
N VAL A 52 -11.39 12.66 12.29
CA VAL A 52 -10.78 12.19 11.07
C VAL A 52 -11.76 11.15 10.60
N LYS A 53 -12.55 11.49 9.57
CA LYS A 53 -13.53 10.58 8.99
C LYS A 53 -12.73 9.32 8.78
N LYS A 54 -13.05 8.27 9.55
CA LYS A 54 -12.43 6.95 9.42
C LYS A 54 -12.20 6.77 7.94
N VAL A 55 -10.95 6.67 7.51
CA VAL A 55 -10.59 6.54 6.09
C VAL A 55 -11.57 5.51 5.55
N VAL A 56 -12.56 6.02 4.81
CA VAL A 56 -13.60 5.19 4.23
C VAL A 56 -12.78 4.29 3.33
N LYS A 57 -12.72 3.00 3.68
CA LYS A 57 -11.97 1.98 2.94
C LYS A 57 -12.02 2.37 1.49
N ALA A 58 -10.85 2.74 0.93
CA ALA A 58 -10.77 3.19 -0.44
C ALA A 58 -11.60 2.23 -1.28
N LYS A 59 -12.47 2.77 -2.15
CA LYS A 59 -13.14 1.98 -3.20
C LYS A 59 -12.12 0.95 -3.69
N PRO A 60 -12.48 -0.35 -3.76
CA PRO A 60 -11.52 -1.37 -4.13
C PRO A 60 -10.80 -0.87 -5.37
N GLY A 61 -9.50 -0.56 -5.22
CA GLY A 61 -8.69 -0.15 -6.35
C GLY A 61 -8.95 -1.19 -7.42
N SER A 62 -9.39 -0.76 -8.60
CA SER A 62 -9.48 -1.64 -9.74
C SER A 62 -8.08 -2.19 -9.92
N ILE A 63 -7.85 -3.41 -9.44
CA ILE A 63 -6.60 -4.10 -9.70
C ILE A 63 -6.55 -4.22 -11.21
N ASN A 64 -5.58 -3.54 -11.83
CA ASN A 64 -5.42 -3.61 -13.27
C ASN A 64 -5.07 -5.05 -13.62
N ILE A 65 -6.01 -5.75 -14.26
CA ILE A 65 -5.88 -7.17 -14.56
C ILE A 65 -4.72 -7.42 -15.51
N ASP A 66 -4.40 -6.47 -16.39
CA ASP A 66 -3.28 -6.57 -17.32
C ASP A 66 -1.93 -6.49 -16.58
N ASP A 67 -1.82 -5.62 -15.57
CA ASP A 67 -0.62 -5.54 -14.73
C ASP A 67 -0.48 -6.78 -13.85
N LEU A 68 -1.60 -7.29 -13.33
CA LEU A 68 -1.63 -8.53 -12.56
C LEU A 68 -1.19 -9.73 -13.43
N LEU A 69 -1.65 -9.80 -14.68
CA LEU A 69 -1.26 -10.86 -15.61
C LEU A 69 0.24 -10.81 -15.91
N LYS A 70 0.79 -9.64 -16.22
CA LYS A 70 2.24 -9.45 -16.41
C LYS A 70 3.05 -9.84 -15.17
N HIS A 71 2.57 -9.47 -13.99
CA HIS A 71 3.21 -9.83 -12.73
C HIS A 71 3.22 -11.34 -12.50
N LEU A 72 2.09 -12.01 -12.75
CA LEU A 72 1.99 -13.47 -12.66
C LEU A 72 2.87 -14.17 -13.70
N GLU A 73 2.95 -13.65 -14.94
CA GLU A 73 3.84 -14.21 -15.96
C GLU A 73 5.32 -14.13 -15.58
N ALA A 74 5.74 -13.07 -14.86
CA ALA A 74 7.12 -12.90 -14.39
C ALA A 74 7.47 -13.74 -13.14
N LEU A 75 6.48 -14.18 -12.36
CA LEU A 75 6.69 -14.93 -11.12
C LEU A 75 7.07 -16.40 -11.36
N PRO A 76 7.94 -16.99 -10.52
CA PRO A 76 8.22 -18.43 -10.58
C PRO A 76 6.98 -19.25 -10.22
N THR A 77 6.88 -20.45 -10.79
CA THR A 77 5.69 -21.31 -10.67
C THR A 77 5.34 -21.65 -9.22
N ASP A 78 6.34 -21.80 -8.35
CA ASP A 78 6.15 -22.09 -6.92
C ASP A 78 5.46 -20.96 -6.14
N GLN A 79 5.55 -19.72 -6.63
CA GLN A 79 4.99 -18.54 -5.99
C GLN A 79 3.60 -18.15 -6.54
N LEU A 80 3.21 -18.67 -7.70
CA LEU A 80 1.96 -18.35 -8.37
C LEU A 80 0.71 -18.70 -7.54
N MET A 81 0.68 -19.89 -6.92
CA MET A 81 -0.47 -20.27 -6.09
C MET A 81 -0.63 -19.35 -4.87
N SER A 82 0.49 -18.98 -4.25
CA SER A 82 0.49 -18.08 -3.10
C SER A 82 -0.05 -16.71 -3.49
N GLU A 83 0.40 -16.13 -4.60
CA GLU A 83 -0.08 -14.83 -5.08
C GLU A 83 -1.54 -14.87 -5.53
N LEU A 84 -1.94 -15.86 -6.33
CA LEU A 84 -3.35 -16.02 -6.74
C LEU A 84 -4.29 -16.14 -5.53
N SER A 85 -3.85 -16.80 -4.45
CA SER A 85 -4.62 -16.92 -3.21
C SER A 85 -4.83 -15.60 -2.47
N LYS A 86 -4.01 -14.57 -2.69
CA LYS A 86 -4.14 -13.25 -2.04
C LYS A 86 -5.24 -12.41 -2.67
N HIS A 87 -5.64 -12.69 -3.91
CA HIS A 87 -6.64 -11.91 -4.63
C HIS A 87 -8.09 -12.27 -4.28
N LYS A 88 -9.01 -11.33 -4.53
CA LYS A 88 -10.45 -11.52 -4.32
C LYS A 88 -11.03 -12.39 -5.43
N LYS A 89 -12.10 -13.12 -5.13
CA LYS A 89 -12.82 -13.97 -6.09
C LYS A 89 -13.22 -13.22 -7.37
N ASN A 90 -13.65 -11.97 -7.27
CA ASN A 90 -14.03 -11.16 -8.43
C ASN A 90 -12.85 -10.91 -9.38
N THR A 91 -11.67 -10.60 -8.82
CA THR A 91 -10.43 -10.42 -9.58
C THR A 91 -10.00 -11.72 -10.27
N LEU A 92 -10.18 -12.86 -9.61
CA LEU A 92 -9.89 -14.18 -10.20
C LEU A 92 -10.86 -14.53 -11.34
N LEU A 93 -12.15 -14.18 -11.22
CA LEU A 93 -13.11 -14.36 -12.31
C LEU A 93 -12.72 -13.51 -13.53
N GLU A 94 -12.32 -12.25 -13.31
CA GLU A 94 -11.89 -11.36 -14.38
C GLU A 94 -10.60 -11.85 -15.06
N LEU A 95 -9.62 -12.33 -14.27
CA LEU A 95 -8.41 -13.00 -14.78
C LEU A 95 -8.75 -14.24 -15.60
N SER A 96 -9.68 -15.08 -15.14
CA SER A 96 -10.06 -16.28 -15.88
C SER A 96 -10.70 -15.95 -17.23
N SER A 97 -11.51 -14.89 -17.30
CA SER A 97 -12.06 -14.39 -18.58
C SER A 97 -10.96 -13.91 -19.51
N ARG A 98 -9.93 -13.22 -18.99
CA ARG A 98 -8.78 -12.75 -19.80
C ARG A 98 -7.92 -13.90 -20.32
N LEU A 99 -7.77 -14.96 -19.54
CA LEU A 99 -7.04 -16.16 -19.92
C LEU A 99 -7.87 -17.14 -20.76
N ASN A 100 -9.09 -16.76 -21.17
CA ASN A 100 -10.05 -17.62 -21.88
C ASN A 100 -10.36 -18.95 -21.16
N ILE A 101 -10.34 -18.94 -19.82
CA ILE A 101 -10.65 -20.09 -18.98
C ILE A 101 -12.14 -20.04 -18.59
N THR A 102 -12.87 -21.15 -18.80
CA THR A 102 -14.26 -21.27 -18.37
C THR A 102 -14.37 -21.36 -16.84
N ALA A 103 -14.63 -20.21 -16.23
CA ALA A 103 -14.89 -20.07 -14.81
C ALA A 103 -16.36 -19.72 -14.55
N ASN A 104 -16.97 -20.42 -13.59
CA ASN A 104 -18.35 -20.14 -13.17
C ASN A 104 -18.33 -19.37 -11.84
N SER A 105 -19.17 -18.33 -11.73
CA SER A 105 -19.32 -17.54 -10.50
C SER A 105 -19.77 -18.37 -9.28
N LYS A 106 -20.35 -19.56 -9.50
CA LYS A 106 -20.70 -20.54 -8.45
C LYS A 106 -19.50 -21.29 -7.87
N GLN A 107 -18.32 -21.26 -8.50
CA GLN A 107 -17.14 -21.99 -8.03
C GLN A 107 -16.53 -21.34 -6.78
N THR A 108 -15.91 -22.14 -5.92
CA THR A 108 -15.18 -21.65 -4.75
C THR A 108 -13.91 -20.91 -5.18
N LYS A 109 -13.40 -20.03 -4.31
CA LYS A 109 -12.19 -19.24 -4.59
C LYS A 109 -11.00 -20.16 -4.91
N ASP A 110 -10.84 -21.23 -4.14
CA ASP A 110 -9.70 -22.16 -4.30
C ASP A 110 -9.77 -22.92 -5.62
N VAL A 111 -10.97 -23.30 -6.07
CA VAL A 111 -11.17 -23.94 -7.39
C VAL A 111 -10.83 -22.98 -8.53
N LEU A 112 -11.12 -21.69 -8.37
CA LEU A 112 -10.71 -20.68 -9.37
C LEU A 112 -9.20 -20.50 -9.41
N VAL A 113 -8.54 -20.44 -8.24
CA VAL A 113 -7.08 -20.37 -8.15
C VAL A 113 -6.43 -21.58 -8.82
N ASP A 114 -6.88 -22.79 -8.50
CA ASP A 114 -6.34 -24.03 -9.05
C ASP A 114 -6.52 -24.12 -10.58
N LYS A 115 -7.70 -23.73 -11.10
CA LYS A 115 -7.96 -23.66 -12.54
C LYS A 115 -7.06 -22.65 -13.25
N ILE A 116 -6.94 -21.44 -12.71
CA ILE A 116 -6.09 -20.39 -13.30
C ILE A 116 -4.64 -20.83 -13.31
N PHE A 117 -4.16 -21.42 -12.21
CA PHE A 117 -2.82 -21.95 -12.11
C PHE A 117 -2.55 -23.06 -13.16
N LYS A 118 -3.39 -24.10 -13.20
CA LYS A 118 -3.21 -25.25 -14.10
C LYS A 118 -3.34 -24.86 -15.57
N LEU A 119 -4.45 -24.21 -15.94
CA LEU A 119 -4.78 -23.93 -17.34
C LEU A 119 -4.10 -22.68 -17.88
N GLY A 120 -3.91 -21.65 -17.03
CA GLY A 120 -3.37 -20.37 -17.45
C GLY A 120 -1.84 -20.28 -17.44
N PHE A 121 -1.18 -20.96 -16.50
CA PHE A 121 0.26 -20.79 -16.29
C PHE A 121 1.05 -22.09 -16.36
N ALA A 122 0.66 -23.12 -15.60
CA ALA A 122 1.42 -24.38 -15.53
C ALA A 122 1.45 -25.11 -16.88
N ASN A 123 0.29 -25.23 -17.55
CA ASN A 123 0.22 -25.85 -18.87
C ASN A 123 0.99 -25.03 -19.92
N LYS A 124 0.77 -23.70 -19.98
CA LYS A 124 1.46 -22.80 -20.93
C LYS A 124 2.98 -22.91 -20.80
N ARG A 125 3.49 -22.80 -19.57
CA ARG A 125 4.93 -22.91 -19.27
C ARG A 125 5.48 -24.32 -19.54
N GLY A 126 4.70 -25.36 -19.28
CA GLY A 126 5.08 -26.74 -19.60
C GLY A 126 5.25 -26.97 -21.10
N TYR A 127 4.35 -26.43 -21.93
CA TYR A 127 4.46 -26.51 -23.39
C TYR A 127 5.59 -25.62 -23.94
N ASP A 128 5.81 -24.42 -23.40
CA ASP A 128 6.94 -23.57 -23.82
C ASP A 128 8.29 -24.28 -23.60
N LEU A 129 8.46 -24.97 -22.47
CA LEU A 129 9.66 -25.79 -22.19
C LEU A 129 9.84 -26.98 -23.15
N LEU A 130 8.75 -27.47 -23.76
CA LEU A 130 8.78 -28.55 -24.74
C LEU A 130 8.97 -28.06 -26.17
N SER A 131 8.58 -26.81 -26.46
CA SER A 131 8.72 -26.17 -27.79
C SER A 131 10.10 -25.59 -28.05
N ASP A 132 10.88 -25.28 -27.00
CA ASP A 132 12.26 -24.78 -27.10
C ASP A 132 13.30 -25.92 -27.27
N ARG A 133 12.86 -27.09 -27.75
CA ARG A 133 13.66 -28.28 -28.06
C ARG A 133 13.51 -28.66 -29.53
#